data_AF-A0A0B1T7G3-F1
#
_entry.id   AF-A0A0B1T7G3-F1
#
_cell.length_a   1.000
_cell.length_b   1.000
_cell.length_c   1.000
_cell.angle_alpha   90.00
_cell.angle_beta   90.00
_cell.angle_gamma   90.00
#
_symmetry.space_group_name_H-M   'P 1'
#
loop_
_entity.id
_entity.type
_entity.pdbx_description
1 polymer ?
#
loop_
_entity_poly.entity_id
_entity_poly.type
_entity_poly.pdbx_seq_one_letter_code
_entity_poly.pdbx_strand_id
1 'polypeptide(L)'
;MACNLVNQARLETDLLEVRTAPSFILDKKLGKMYNFHAHNPIASWMRDQTLFIFTPVLVCKFPMKTVGVDDAISTTGLLYSQFYRCAFSDSGSDVEITISGKEVTFHFRYGNKKKASNVIVFDHIPLEDQIVCLFPGQGAQYVGMGSKIADCPQAKAIFDRSSEILGYDILKLCMEGPKTKLDQTLYCQPAVFVSSVATFEKFKASDETITDRITDVAGFSVGEFAALVAGGILSFDDALRIVNARAKAMHECNQLIRSGMMTVRVHASSRLEEAMADAKMESREKGEMEVCEIANYLFCGVRVVGASETCMRYLEENQERYNFSVVKRLEVSGAFHTVQMEPAVAKVREAIAGVELHKPTCNVYSNYTGHIYPAKNSEIRNVIAKQVTHPVKWEQIQQLLYRKHRDYTFPMFVELGAGRQLGTMLMRTSKKAYKTYEHISC
;
A
#
# COMPACT_ATOMS: atom_id res chain seq x y z
N MET A 1 0.48 -8.21 17.92
CA MET A 1 0.53 -9.11 19.08
C MET A 1 1.98 -9.21 19.52
N ALA A 2 2.37 -8.46 20.54
CA ALA A 2 3.55 -8.81 21.30
C ALA A 2 3.17 -10.05 22.12
N CYS A 3 3.93 -11.13 22.02
CA CYS A 3 3.81 -12.21 22.98
C CYS A 3 4.48 -11.72 24.28
N ASN A 4 3.76 -10.90 25.04
CA ASN A 4 4.08 -10.68 26.44
C ASN A 4 3.73 -11.97 27.16
N LEU A 5 4.73 -12.80 27.45
CA LEU A 5 4.63 -13.82 28.49
C LEU A 5 4.66 -13.10 29.85
N VAL A 6 3.57 -12.39 30.15
CA VAL A 6 3.26 -11.94 31.51
C VAL A 6 1.93 -12.59 31.85
N ASN A 7 2.02 -13.58 32.73
CA ASN A 7 0.92 -14.25 33.43
C ASN A 7 -0.07 -15.05 32.58
N GLN A 8 0.23 -16.35 32.40
CA GLN A 8 -0.62 -17.44 32.88
C GLN A 8 0.08 -18.79 32.59
N ALA A 9 0.17 -19.62 33.63
CA ALA A 9 1.07 -20.77 33.82
C ALA A 9 2.53 -20.37 34.08
N ARG A 10 2.99 -20.58 35.33
CA ARG A 10 4.42 -20.63 35.68
C ARG A 10 5.05 -21.71 34.81
N LEU A 11 5.70 -21.32 33.70
CA LEU A 11 6.76 -22.14 33.16
C LEU A 11 7.90 -22.08 34.19
N GLU A 12 8.23 -23.22 34.80
CA GLU A 12 9.46 -23.38 35.58
C GLU A 12 10.63 -23.12 34.63
N THR A 13 11.17 -21.89 34.67
CA THR A 13 12.32 -21.45 33.87
C THR A 13 13.61 -22.16 34.24
N ASP A 14 13.63 -22.81 35.41
CA ASP A 14 14.78 -23.51 35.97
C ASP A 14 15.07 -24.83 35.23
N LEU A 15 14.18 -25.25 34.33
CA LEU A 15 14.33 -26.41 33.44
C LEU A 15 14.75 -26.04 32.00
N LEU A 16 14.95 -24.75 31.70
CA LEU A 16 15.30 -24.27 30.36
C LEU A 16 16.80 -23.97 30.26
N GLU A 17 17.52 -24.75 29.47
CA GLU A 17 18.91 -24.47 29.12
C GLU A 17 18.95 -23.60 27.84
N VAL A 18 19.43 -22.34 27.96
CA VAL A 18 19.62 -21.45 26.80
C VAL A 18 20.95 -21.80 26.14
N ARG A 19 20.91 -22.55 25.04
CA ARG A 19 22.08 -22.81 24.20
C ARG A 19 22.07 -21.90 22.97
N THR A 20 23.08 -21.05 22.85
CA THR A 20 23.33 -20.27 21.64
C THR A 20 24.27 -21.08 20.74
N ALA A 21 23.79 -21.50 19.58
CA ALA A 21 24.63 -22.15 18.56
C ALA A 21 24.68 -21.24 17.31
N PRO A 22 25.86 -21.06 16.69
CA PRO A 22 25.93 -20.43 15.38
C PRO A 22 25.07 -21.24 14.41
N SER A 23 24.09 -20.57 13.81
CA SER A 23 23.11 -21.19 12.92
C SER A 23 23.47 -20.85 11.49
N PHE A 24 23.53 -21.85 10.60
CA PHE A 24 23.84 -21.65 9.19
C PHE A 24 22.58 -21.86 8.36
N ILE A 25 22.29 -20.93 7.46
CA ILE A 25 21.25 -21.13 6.43
C ILE A 25 21.96 -21.32 5.10
N LEU A 26 21.81 -22.49 4.49
CA LEU A 26 22.26 -22.76 3.14
C LEU A 26 21.13 -22.45 2.16
N ASP A 27 21.29 -21.39 1.40
CA ASP A 27 20.46 -21.13 0.23
C ASP A 27 20.90 -22.08 -0.91
N LYS A 28 20.15 -23.17 -1.05
CA LYS A 28 20.42 -24.22 -2.05
C LYS A 28 20.25 -23.72 -3.50
N LYS A 29 19.52 -22.63 -3.72
CA LYS A 29 19.30 -22.04 -5.04
C LYS A 29 20.47 -21.13 -5.45
N LEU A 30 21.07 -20.44 -4.48
CA LEU A 30 22.20 -19.53 -4.71
C LEU A 30 23.56 -20.15 -4.37
N GLY A 31 23.59 -21.37 -3.82
CA GLY A 31 24.81 -22.02 -3.34
C GLY A 31 25.51 -21.25 -2.21
N LYS A 32 24.79 -20.38 -1.51
CA LYS A 32 25.36 -19.45 -0.52
C LYS A 32 24.96 -19.86 0.89
N MET A 33 25.96 -19.87 1.77
CA MET A 33 25.78 -20.16 3.19
C MET A 33 25.82 -18.86 3.98
N TYR A 34 24.74 -18.58 4.70
CA TYR A 34 24.57 -17.41 5.55
C TYR A 34 24.80 -17.80 7.00
N ASN A 35 25.75 -17.16 7.64
CA ASN A 35 26.16 -17.45 9.00
C ASN A 35 25.43 -16.51 9.97
N PHE A 36 24.62 -17.06 10.86
CA PHE A 36 23.88 -16.32 11.87
C PHE A 36 24.53 -16.53 13.23
N HIS A 37 25.20 -15.48 13.69
CA HIS A 37 25.71 -15.41 15.04
C HIS A 37 24.62 -14.86 15.96
N ALA A 38 24.23 -15.62 16.98
CA ALA A 38 23.26 -15.18 18.00
C ALA A 38 23.69 -13.90 18.76
N HIS A 39 24.93 -13.44 18.55
CA HIS A 39 25.50 -12.22 19.11
C HIS A 39 25.45 -11.01 18.15
N ASN A 40 24.99 -11.19 16.90
CA ASN A 40 24.79 -10.11 15.94
C ASN A 40 23.28 -9.94 15.67
N PRO A 41 22.68 -8.82 16.11
CA PRO A 41 21.25 -8.60 15.91
C PRO A 41 20.91 -8.42 14.43
N ILE A 42 19.76 -8.96 14.04
CA ILE A 42 19.26 -8.90 12.66
C ILE A 42 18.76 -7.49 12.32
N ALA A 43 18.22 -6.78 13.32
CA ALA A 43 17.80 -5.39 13.18
C ALA A 43 17.86 -4.67 14.54
N SER A 44 18.12 -3.36 14.52
CA SER A 44 17.90 -2.51 15.68
C SER A 44 17.25 -1.19 15.27
N TRP A 45 16.46 -0.61 16.17
CA TRP A 45 15.86 0.71 15.98
C TRP A 45 15.67 1.39 17.34
N MET A 46 15.44 2.71 17.34
CA MET A 46 15.26 3.48 18.57
C MET A 46 13.87 4.12 18.63
N ARG A 47 13.23 4.14 19.80
CA ARG A 47 12.00 4.90 20.06
C ARG A 47 12.03 5.41 21.49
N ASP A 48 11.75 6.69 21.72
CA ASP A 48 11.63 7.31 23.04
C ASP A 48 12.81 6.93 23.98
N GLN A 49 14.04 7.14 23.49
CA GLN A 49 15.30 6.76 24.18
C GLN A 49 15.45 5.26 24.48
N THR A 50 14.70 4.38 23.84
CA THR A 50 14.80 2.92 24.01
C THR A 50 15.40 2.28 22.77
N LEU A 51 16.44 1.45 22.93
CA LEU A 51 17.08 0.70 21.84
C LEU A 51 16.45 -0.69 21.70
N PHE A 52 15.79 -0.92 20.57
CA PHE A 52 15.20 -2.20 20.22
C PHE A 52 16.23 -3.01 19.46
N ILE A 53 16.44 -4.27 19.85
CA ILE A 53 17.41 -5.18 19.25
C ILE A 53 16.69 -6.49 18.92
N PHE A 54 16.53 -6.81 17.63
CA PHE A 54 15.89 -8.05 17.20
C PHE A 54 16.96 -9.13 17.00
N THR A 55 16.99 -10.09 17.90
CA THR A 55 17.83 -11.30 17.82
C THR A 55 16.92 -12.51 17.91
N PRO A 56 16.84 -13.38 16.89
CA PRO A 56 16.07 -14.61 17.00
C PRO A 56 16.80 -15.56 17.96
N VAL A 57 16.14 -15.92 19.05
CA VAL A 57 16.60 -17.00 19.94
C VAL A 57 15.64 -18.17 19.79
N LEU A 58 16.20 -19.37 19.61
CA LEU A 58 15.46 -20.60 19.46
C LEU A 58 15.39 -21.31 20.83
N VAL A 59 14.19 -21.50 21.37
CA VAL A 59 13.99 -22.12 22.70
C VAL A 59 13.32 -23.48 22.51
N CYS A 60 14.02 -24.57 22.83
CA CYS A 60 13.50 -25.93 22.81
C CYS A 60 13.04 -26.36 24.21
N LYS A 61 11.87 -27.01 24.30
CA LYS A 61 11.27 -27.36 25.59
C LYS A 61 11.80 -28.66 26.23
N PHE A 62 12.47 -29.54 25.48
CA PHE A 62 13.12 -30.76 26.00
C PHE A 62 14.22 -31.28 25.04
N PRO A 63 15.52 -31.24 25.38
CA PRO A 63 16.58 -31.72 24.49
C PRO A 63 17.01 -33.14 24.85
N MET A 64 16.74 -34.12 23.99
CA MET A 64 17.41 -35.44 24.04
C MET A 64 18.36 -35.67 22.86
N LYS A 65 18.35 -34.82 21.81
CA LYS A 65 19.30 -34.81 20.67
C LYS A 65 19.39 -33.42 20.02
N THR A 66 20.49 -33.18 19.29
CA THR A 66 20.65 -32.05 18.36
C THR A 66 19.63 -32.16 17.22
N VAL A 67 18.87 -31.10 16.94
CA VAL A 67 17.86 -31.03 15.86
C VAL A 67 18.22 -29.96 14.85
N GLY A 68 17.85 -30.16 13.58
CA GLY A 68 18.03 -29.17 12.52
C GLY A 68 16.98 -28.04 12.58
N VAL A 69 17.24 -26.94 11.86
CA VAL A 69 16.33 -25.76 11.82
C VAL A 69 14.94 -26.12 11.29
N ASP A 70 14.84 -27.05 10.34
CA ASP A 70 13.56 -27.51 9.79
C ASP A 70 12.73 -28.31 10.82
N ASP A 71 13.40 -29.11 11.66
CA ASP A 71 12.75 -29.88 12.73
C ASP A 71 12.33 -28.98 13.91
N ALA A 72 13.09 -27.92 14.18
CA ALA A 72 12.82 -26.93 15.23
C ALA A 72 11.58 -26.07 14.97
N ILE A 73 11.21 -25.85 13.71
CA ILE A 73 9.98 -25.14 13.33
C ILE A 73 8.75 -26.04 13.53
N SER A 74 8.91 -27.37 13.43
CA SER A 74 7.81 -28.34 13.63
C SER A 74 7.59 -28.74 15.09
N THR A 75 8.63 -28.71 15.92
CA THR A 75 8.57 -29.11 17.33
C THR A 75 8.63 -27.91 18.26
N THR A 76 7.48 -27.27 18.51
CA THR A 76 7.23 -26.32 19.62
C THR A 76 8.29 -25.24 19.89
N GLY A 77 9.12 -24.89 18.91
CA GLY A 77 10.16 -23.89 19.03
C GLY A 77 9.56 -22.49 19.08
N LEU A 78 9.78 -21.78 20.19
CA LEU A 78 9.42 -20.38 20.33
C LEU A 78 10.55 -19.52 19.75
N LEU A 79 10.23 -18.66 18.77
CA LEU A 79 11.05 -17.53 18.40
C LEU A 79 10.87 -16.43 19.45
N TYR A 80 11.93 -16.13 20.18
CA TYR A 80 11.92 -15.05 21.18
C TYR A 80 12.69 -13.82 20.69
N SER A 81 12.30 -12.64 21.17
CA SER A 81 13.00 -11.36 20.95
C SER A 81 13.30 -10.71 22.30
N GLN A 82 14.54 -10.26 22.49
CA GLN A 82 14.96 -9.51 23.68
C GLN A 82 14.86 -8.00 23.42
N PHE A 83 14.48 -7.23 24.43
CA PHE A 83 14.41 -5.78 24.35
C PHE A 83 15.23 -5.17 25.47
N TYR A 84 16.04 -4.15 25.17
CA TYR A 84 16.85 -3.45 26.17
C TYR A 84 16.35 -2.02 26.33
N ARG A 85 16.19 -1.57 27.57
CA ARG A 85 15.93 -0.16 27.87
C ARG A 85 17.24 0.46 28.35
N CYS A 86 17.81 1.34 27.53
CA CYS A 86 18.99 2.13 27.89
C CYS A 86 18.53 3.56 28.20
N ALA A 87 19.09 4.22 29.21
CA ALA A 87 18.89 5.66 29.41
C ALA A 87 20.06 6.39 28.73
N PHE A 88 19.77 7.39 27.90
CA PHE A 88 20.78 8.17 27.20
C PHE A 88 21.00 9.52 27.91
N SER A 89 22.25 9.90 28.15
CA SER A 89 22.67 11.25 28.49
C SER A 89 23.37 11.87 27.27
N ASP A 90 22.68 12.76 26.56
CA ASP A 90 23.12 13.63 25.46
C ASP A 90 24.03 13.12 24.33
N SER A 91 23.83 13.77 23.19
CA SER A 91 24.25 13.36 21.86
C SER A 91 25.76 13.15 21.68
N GLY A 92 26.14 11.96 21.20
CA GLY A 92 27.35 11.79 20.39
C GLY A 92 28.33 10.68 20.78
N SER A 93 28.08 9.90 21.82
CA SER A 93 29.05 8.91 22.31
C SER A 93 28.58 7.47 22.16
N ASP A 94 29.56 6.59 21.92
CA ASP A 94 29.43 5.13 21.90
C ASP A 94 28.60 4.64 23.10
N VAL A 95 27.72 3.66 22.85
CA VAL A 95 26.80 3.13 23.87
C VAL A 95 27.32 1.78 24.34
N GLU A 96 27.78 1.71 25.58
CA GLU A 96 28.12 0.44 26.23
C GLU A 96 26.87 -0.21 26.82
N ILE A 97 26.64 -1.49 26.50
CA ILE A 97 25.53 -2.28 27.04
C ILE A 97 26.10 -3.58 27.62
N THR A 98 26.02 -3.73 28.94
CA THR A 98 26.45 -4.96 29.62
C THR A 98 25.28 -5.92 29.76
N ILE A 99 25.40 -7.11 29.18
CA ILE A 99 24.36 -8.16 29.26
C ILE A 99 24.89 -9.29 30.16
N SER A 100 24.26 -9.43 31.33
CA SER A 100 24.37 -10.55 32.30
C SER A 100 25.63 -11.42 32.18
N GLY A 101 26.71 -10.99 32.84
CA GLY A 101 27.86 -11.84 33.21
C GLY A 101 28.93 -12.06 32.13
N LYS A 102 28.75 -11.54 30.91
CA LYS A 102 29.83 -11.40 29.93
C LYS A 102 29.83 -9.97 29.42
N GLU A 103 30.95 -9.27 29.64
CA GLU A 103 31.19 -7.95 29.05
C GLU A 103 31.21 -8.12 27.52
N VAL A 104 30.15 -7.67 26.87
CA VAL A 104 30.07 -7.61 25.40
C VAL A 104 29.95 -6.14 25.05
N THR A 105 31.06 -5.56 24.60
CA THR A 105 31.10 -4.17 24.14
C THR A 105 30.53 -4.08 22.73
N PHE A 106 29.46 -3.31 22.56
CA PHE A 106 28.93 -2.98 21.23
C PHE A 106 29.42 -1.60 20.80
N HIS A 107 30.11 -1.51 19.67
CA HIS A 107 30.50 -0.24 19.08
C HIS A 107 29.48 0.18 18.02
N PHE A 108 28.63 1.16 18.34
CA PHE A 108 27.67 1.73 17.40
C PHE A 108 28.09 3.14 17.00
N ARG A 109 28.62 3.31 15.78
CA ARG A 109 28.67 4.64 15.14
C ARG A 109 27.27 5.02 14.66
N TYR A 110 26.54 5.78 15.45
CA TYR A 110 25.31 6.43 15.01
C TYR A 110 25.64 7.64 14.13
N GLY A 111 25.86 7.38 12.84
CA GLY A 111 25.90 8.43 11.84
C GLY A 111 24.49 8.92 11.57
N ASN A 112 24.19 10.14 11.97
CA ASN A 112 22.98 10.88 11.62
C ASN A 112 22.99 11.21 10.10
N LYS A 113 23.03 10.20 9.22
CA LYS A 113 22.54 10.40 7.85
C LYS A 113 21.03 10.49 7.98
N LYS A 114 20.53 11.67 8.37
CA LYS A 114 19.17 12.09 8.04
C LYS A 114 19.06 11.93 6.52
N LYS A 115 18.57 10.77 6.03
CA LYS A 115 17.78 10.82 4.80
C LYS A 115 16.72 11.85 5.12
N ALA A 116 16.73 12.97 4.41
CA ALA A 116 15.68 13.97 4.54
C ALA A 116 14.35 13.21 4.45
N SER A 117 13.67 13.12 5.58
CA SER A 117 12.36 12.50 5.66
C SER A 117 11.45 13.49 4.95
N ASN A 118 10.89 13.10 3.80
CA ASN A 118 9.92 13.93 3.07
C ASN A 118 8.56 13.99 3.79
N VAL A 119 8.49 13.45 5.02
CA VAL A 119 7.34 13.51 5.90
C VAL A 119 7.18 14.94 6.41
N ILE A 120 6.01 15.50 6.19
CA ILE A 120 5.57 16.76 6.78
C ILE A 120 4.98 16.43 8.16
N VAL A 121 5.45 17.14 9.19
CA VAL A 121 5.07 16.91 10.59
C VAL A 121 3.97 17.90 10.99
N PHE A 122 2.90 17.38 11.59
CA PHE A 122 1.68 18.12 11.94
C PHE A 122 1.38 18.11 13.44
N ASP A 123 2.43 18.05 14.29
CA ASP A 123 2.28 17.94 15.76
C ASP A 123 1.58 19.13 16.42
N HIS A 124 1.42 20.24 15.69
CA HIS A 124 0.68 21.42 16.12
C HIS A 124 -0.85 21.27 15.98
N ILE A 125 -1.32 20.25 15.25
CA ILE A 125 -2.73 19.92 15.09
C ILE A 125 -3.04 18.70 15.97
N PRO A 126 -3.99 18.80 16.92
CA PRO A 126 -4.44 17.64 17.70
C PRO A 126 -4.80 16.48 16.77
N LEU A 127 -4.43 15.25 17.14
CA LEU A 127 -4.51 14.11 16.22
C LEU A 127 -5.95 13.83 15.76
N GLU A 128 -6.91 13.99 16.66
CA GLU A 128 -8.35 13.88 16.43
C GLU A 128 -8.91 14.95 15.47
N ASP A 129 -8.22 16.08 15.34
CA ASP A 129 -8.58 17.17 14.42
C ASP A 129 -7.91 17.01 13.04
N GLN A 130 -6.89 16.15 12.92
CA GLN A 130 -6.22 15.88 11.65
C GLN A 130 -7.13 15.12 10.69
N ILE A 131 -7.03 15.45 9.40
CA ILE A 131 -7.83 14.88 8.32
C ILE A 131 -6.93 14.09 7.36
N VAL A 132 -7.32 12.83 7.13
CA VAL A 132 -6.79 11.96 6.09
C VAL A 132 -7.81 11.85 4.97
N CYS A 133 -7.52 12.44 3.80
CA CYS A 133 -8.40 12.33 2.63
C CYS A 133 -8.06 11.09 1.80
N LEU A 134 -9.07 10.30 1.47
CA LEU A 134 -8.98 9.09 0.68
C LEU A 134 -9.73 9.25 -0.65
N PHE A 135 -9.08 8.93 -1.76
CA PHE A 135 -9.64 9.12 -3.10
C PHE A 135 -9.86 7.78 -3.82
N PRO A 136 -11.11 7.41 -4.17
CA PRO A 136 -11.44 6.13 -4.80
C PRO A 136 -10.83 5.98 -6.19
N GLY A 137 -10.74 4.73 -6.64
CA GLY A 137 -10.23 4.36 -7.95
C GLY A 137 -11.31 3.91 -8.93
N GLN A 138 -10.87 3.42 -10.09
CA GLN A 138 -11.74 2.77 -11.07
C GLN A 138 -12.49 1.59 -10.44
N GLY A 139 -13.76 1.43 -10.80
CA GLY A 139 -14.68 0.46 -10.22
C GLY A 139 -15.62 1.07 -9.16
N ALA A 140 -15.40 2.32 -8.78
CA ALA A 140 -16.28 3.05 -7.86
C ALA A 140 -17.36 3.88 -8.58
N GLN A 141 -17.22 4.11 -9.88
CA GLN A 141 -18.15 4.91 -10.67
C GLN A 141 -19.56 4.30 -10.75
N TYR A 142 -20.57 5.16 -10.80
CA TYR A 142 -21.97 4.79 -11.04
C TYR A 142 -22.69 5.91 -11.78
N VAL A 143 -23.71 5.57 -12.58
CA VAL A 143 -24.58 6.57 -13.21
C VAL A 143 -25.38 7.28 -12.14
N GLY A 144 -25.38 8.61 -12.16
CA GLY A 144 -25.95 9.49 -11.15
C GLY A 144 -24.91 10.12 -10.23
N MET A 145 -23.63 9.73 -10.33
CA MET A 145 -22.55 10.40 -9.60
C MET A 145 -22.39 11.84 -10.10
N GLY A 146 -22.06 12.78 -9.21
CA GLY A 146 -21.99 14.21 -9.50
C GLY A 146 -23.26 14.97 -9.11
N SER A 147 -24.42 14.30 -9.06
CA SER A 147 -25.71 14.94 -8.76
C SER A 147 -25.78 15.60 -7.38
N LYS A 148 -25.06 15.08 -6.38
CA LYS A 148 -25.08 15.62 -5.00
C LYS A 148 -24.17 16.83 -4.83
N ILE A 149 -23.32 17.10 -5.82
CA ILE A 149 -22.27 18.12 -5.73
C ILE A 149 -22.39 19.16 -6.85
N ALA A 150 -23.18 18.91 -7.89
CA ALA A 150 -23.36 19.83 -9.02
C ALA A 150 -23.89 21.22 -8.61
N ASP A 151 -24.64 21.32 -7.51
CA ASP A 151 -25.18 22.58 -7.00
C ASP A 151 -24.13 23.45 -6.27
N CYS A 152 -22.98 22.88 -5.92
CA CYS A 152 -21.88 23.62 -5.29
C CYS A 152 -21.07 24.35 -6.37
N PRO A 153 -20.91 25.70 -6.31
CA PRO A 153 -20.21 26.46 -7.35
C PRO A 153 -18.77 25.99 -7.60
N GLN A 154 -18.04 25.65 -6.55
CA GLN A 154 -16.66 25.18 -6.63
C GLN A 154 -16.57 23.81 -7.31
N ALA A 155 -17.47 22.89 -6.98
CA ALA A 155 -17.56 21.58 -7.63
C ALA A 155 -17.99 21.72 -9.10
N LYS A 156 -18.97 22.59 -9.39
CA LYS A 156 -19.40 22.87 -10.76
C LYS A 156 -18.28 23.43 -11.63
N ALA A 157 -17.46 24.34 -11.11
CA ALA A 157 -16.30 24.87 -11.81
C ALA A 157 -15.31 23.77 -12.24
N ILE A 158 -15.11 22.75 -11.40
CA ILE A 158 -14.29 21.58 -11.74
C ILE A 158 -14.89 20.80 -12.92
N PHE A 159 -16.20 20.55 -12.93
CA PHE A 159 -16.87 19.87 -14.05
C PHE A 159 -16.84 20.67 -15.35
N ASP A 160 -17.10 21.99 -15.27
CA ASP A 160 -17.09 22.88 -16.43
C ASP A 160 -15.68 22.92 -17.04
N ARG A 161 -14.65 23.13 -16.20
CA ARG A 161 -13.24 23.10 -16.64
C ARG A 161 -12.83 21.74 -17.21
N SER A 162 -13.33 20.65 -16.64
CA SER A 162 -13.07 19.31 -17.17
C SER A 162 -13.61 19.13 -18.57
N SER A 163 -14.80 19.66 -18.83
CA SER A 163 -15.47 19.52 -20.12
C SER A 163 -14.71 20.27 -21.21
N GLU A 164 -14.16 21.44 -20.90
CA GLU A 164 -13.26 22.18 -21.79
C GLU A 164 -12.00 21.37 -22.14
N ILE A 165 -11.35 20.74 -21.14
CA ILE A 165 -10.11 19.99 -21.34
C ILE A 165 -10.36 18.68 -22.10
N LEU A 166 -11.47 18.00 -21.83
CA LEU A 166 -11.78 16.69 -22.39
C LEU A 166 -12.51 16.77 -23.74
N GLY A 167 -13.15 17.90 -24.04
CA GLY A 167 -13.93 18.11 -25.26
C GLY A 167 -15.31 17.43 -25.25
N TYR A 168 -15.79 17.00 -24.08
CA TYR A 168 -17.14 16.46 -23.90
C TYR A 168 -17.66 16.75 -22.49
N ASP A 169 -18.98 16.77 -22.34
CA ASP A 169 -19.62 17.01 -21.04
C ASP A 169 -19.48 15.77 -20.13
N ILE A 170 -18.52 15.84 -19.22
CA ILE A 170 -18.26 14.73 -18.29
C ILE A 170 -19.31 14.66 -17.19
N LEU A 171 -19.88 15.79 -16.75
CA LEU A 171 -20.92 15.79 -15.73
C LEU A 171 -22.18 15.09 -16.22
N LYS A 172 -22.59 15.38 -17.47
CA LYS A 172 -23.69 14.68 -18.12
C LYS A 172 -23.43 13.19 -18.22
N LEU A 173 -22.23 12.77 -18.61
CA LEU A 173 -21.88 11.34 -18.65
C LEU A 173 -21.96 10.69 -17.26
N CYS A 174 -21.49 11.37 -16.21
CA CYS A 174 -21.56 10.89 -14.84
C CYS A 174 -23.01 10.76 -14.35
N MET A 175 -23.86 11.75 -14.64
CA MET A 175 -25.24 11.79 -14.16
C MET A 175 -26.20 10.89 -14.94
N GLU A 176 -26.07 10.86 -16.27
CA GLU A 176 -27.06 10.25 -17.17
C GLU A 176 -26.55 8.96 -17.84
N GLY A 177 -25.23 8.75 -17.91
CA GLY A 177 -24.63 7.59 -18.56
C GLY A 177 -24.60 7.71 -20.10
N PRO A 178 -24.73 6.60 -20.84
CA PRO A 178 -25.10 5.25 -20.39
C PRO A 178 -23.99 4.57 -19.58
N LYS A 179 -24.38 3.65 -18.68
CA LYS A 179 -23.44 2.89 -17.84
C LYS A 179 -22.35 2.19 -18.66
N THR A 180 -22.72 1.60 -19.79
CA THR A 180 -21.80 0.91 -20.71
C THR A 180 -20.71 1.81 -21.29
N LYS A 181 -20.96 3.12 -21.42
CA LYS A 181 -19.95 4.10 -21.82
C LYS A 181 -19.13 4.53 -20.62
N LEU A 182 -19.80 4.87 -19.50
CA LEU A 182 -19.15 5.31 -18.28
C LEU A 182 -18.15 4.28 -17.74
N ASP A 183 -18.45 2.97 -17.83
CA ASP A 183 -17.58 1.90 -17.33
C ASP A 183 -16.31 1.68 -18.17
N GLN A 184 -16.26 2.16 -19.41
CA GLN A 184 -15.06 2.00 -20.23
C GLN A 184 -13.90 2.76 -19.59
N THR A 185 -12.73 2.15 -19.56
CA THR A 185 -11.49 2.72 -18.95
C THR A 185 -11.21 4.15 -19.39
N LEU A 186 -11.49 4.45 -20.67
CA LEU A 186 -11.35 5.77 -21.26
C LEU A 186 -12.15 6.86 -20.52
N TYR A 187 -13.37 6.53 -20.07
CA TYR A 187 -14.29 7.48 -19.45
C TYR A 187 -14.34 7.35 -17.93
N CYS A 188 -14.28 6.14 -17.36
CA CYS A 188 -14.38 5.98 -15.90
C CYS A 188 -13.20 6.61 -15.18
N GLN A 189 -11.98 6.59 -15.75
CA GLN A 189 -10.81 7.18 -15.10
C GLN A 189 -10.93 8.71 -14.95
N PRO A 190 -11.18 9.49 -16.04
CA PRO A 190 -11.52 10.90 -15.90
C PRO A 190 -12.72 11.13 -14.98
N ALA A 191 -13.77 10.33 -15.09
CA ALA A 191 -15.01 10.54 -14.36
C ALA A 191 -14.84 10.38 -12.84
N VAL A 192 -14.11 9.34 -12.40
CA VAL A 192 -13.76 9.15 -10.99
C VAL A 192 -12.84 10.28 -10.51
N PHE A 193 -11.80 10.63 -11.27
CA PHE A 193 -10.87 11.70 -10.89
C PHE A 193 -11.59 13.05 -10.73
N VAL A 194 -12.35 13.47 -11.73
CA VAL A 194 -13.09 14.75 -11.73
C VAL A 194 -14.11 14.78 -10.59
N SER A 195 -14.89 13.71 -10.41
CA SER A 195 -15.88 13.66 -9.33
C SER A 195 -15.22 13.72 -7.95
N SER A 196 -14.06 13.06 -7.77
CA SER A 196 -13.29 13.13 -6.53
C SER A 196 -12.75 14.53 -6.24
N VAL A 197 -12.19 15.22 -7.23
CA VAL A 197 -11.71 16.60 -7.04
C VAL A 197 -12.87 17.55 -6.80
N ALA A 198 -13.99 17.42 -7.53
CA ALA A 198 -15.18 18.22 -7.31
C ALA A 198 -15.77 18.02 -5.89
N THR A 199 -15.79 16.77 -5.39
CA THR A 199 -16.17 16.48 -4.00
C THR A 199 -15.20 17.11 -3.01
N PHE A 200 -13.89 17.08 -3.30
CA PHE A 200 -12.88 17.71 -2.46
C PHE A 200 -13.07 19.24 -2.36
N GLU A 201 -13.36 19.90 -3.49
CA GLU A 201 -13.66 21.34 -3.50
C GLU A 201 -14.92 21.66 -2.69
N LYS A 202 -15.98 20.86 -2.82
CA LYS A 202 -17.19 21.00 -1.98
C LYS A 202 -16.87 20.79 -0.49
N PHE A 203 -16.04 19.79 -0.17
CA PHE A 203 -15.65 19.51 1.21
C PHE A 203 -14.91 20.70 1.82
N LYS A 204 -13.89 21.25 1.15
CA LYS A 204 -13.21 22.46 1.59
C LYS A 204 -14.15 23.67 1.74
N ALA A 205 -15.11 23.82 0.83
CA ALA A 205 -16.08 24.92 0.88
C ALA A 205 -17.09 24.79 2.04
N SER A 206 -17.21 23.62 2.67
CA SER A 206 -18.15 23.41 3.78
C SER A 206 -17.64 23.95 5.12
N ASP A 207 -16.32 24.10 5.28
CA ASP A 207 -15.67 24.64 6.48
C ASP A 207 -14.25 25.11 6.10
N GLU A 208 -14.00 26.40 6.26
CA GLU A 208 -12.73 27.06 5.88
C GLU A 208 -11.51 26.46 6.61
N THR A 209 -11.70 25.87 7.79
CA THR A 209 -10.63 25.26 8.59
C THR A 209 -10.20 23.88 8.08
N ILE A 210 -10.96 23.26 7.16
CA ILE A 210 -10.65 21.93 6.65
C ILE A 210 -9.27 21.89 6.01
N THR A 211 -8.93 22.91 5.20
CA THR A 211 -7.69 22.94 4.44
C THR A 211 -6.47 22.85 5.35
N ASP A 212 -6.48 23.57 6.48
CA ASP A 212 -5.38 23.60 7.45
C ASP A 212 -5.26 22.29 8.24
N ARG A 213 -6.33 21.49 8.29
CA ARG A 213 -6.39 20.22 9.02
C ARG A 213 -6.03 19.00 8.18
N ILE A 214 -5.88 19.13 6.87
CA ILE A 214 -5.49 18.01 5.99
C ILE A 214 -4.00 17.71 6.16
N THR A 215 -3.69 16.59 6.79
CA THR A 215 -2.31 16.17 7.05
C THR A 215 -1.81 15.09 6.09
N ASP A 216 -2.73 14.34 5.50
CA ASP A 216 -2.43 13.20 4.63
C ASP A 216 -3.48 13.03 3.53
N VAL A 217 -3.02 12.64 2.35
CA VAL A 217 -3.86 12.32 1.20
C VAL A 217 -3.37 11.02 0.56
N ALA A 218 -4.29 10.12 0.26
CA ALA A 218 -4.00 8.87 -0.43
C ALA A 218 -5.11 8.53 -1.42
N GLY A 219 -4.74 8.07 -2.60
CA GLY A 219 -5.72 7.67 -3.62
C GLY A 219 -5.44 6.28 -4.16
N PHE A 220 -6.48 5.56 -4.56
CA PHE A 220 -6.37 4.21 -5.10
C PHE A 220 -6.30 4.24 -6.62
N SER A 221 -5.20 3.76 -7.20
CA SER A 221 -4.96 3.76 -8.66
C SER A 221 -5.16 5.15 -9.27
N VAL A 222 -6.18 5.36 -10.11
CA VAL A 222 -6.48 6.68 -10.69
C VAL A 222 -6.80 7.74 -9.61
N GLY A 223 -7.30 7.35 -8.43
CA GLY A 223 -7.53 8.26 -7.32
C GLY A 223 -6.24 8.91 -6.80
N GLU A 224 -5.06 8.33 -7.06
CA GLU A 224 -3.77 8.91 -6.69
C GLU A 224 -3.54 10.28 -7.36
N PHE A 225 -4.11 10.51 -8.55
CA PHE A 225 -4.05 11.82 -9.20
C PHE A 225 -4.89 12.86 -8.47
N ALA A 226 -6.04 12.49 -7.89
CA ALA A 226 -6.81 13.40 -7.03
C ALA A 226 -6.04 13.69 -5.73
N ALA A 227 -5.34 12.70 -5.16
CA ALA A 227 -4.46 12.91 -4.02
C ALA A 227 -3.27 13.83 -4.35
N LEU A 228 -2.69 13.71 -5.55
CA LEU A 228 -1.61 14.60 -6.02
C LEU A 228 -2.10 16.05 -6.19
N VAL A 229 -3.34 16.26 -6.63
CA VAL A 229 -3.97 17.59 -6.70
C VAL A 229 -4.27 18.13 -5.29
N ALA A 230 -4.90 17.32 -4.44
CA ALA A 230 -5.24 17.71 -3.07
C ALA A 230 -4.00 18.04 -2.22
N GLY A 231 -2.91 17.31 -2.42
CA GLY A 231 -1.62 17.59 -1.78
C GLY A 231 -0.80 18.68 -2.46
N GLY A 232 -1.31 19.30 -3.53
CA GLY A 232 -0.69 20.43 -4.22
C GLY A 232 0.47 20.09 -5.16
N ILE A 233 0.82 18.82 -5.36
CA ILE A 233 1.94 18.43 -6.24
C ILE A 233 1.63 18.73 -7.71
N LEU A 234 0.38 18.48 -8.14
CA LEU A 234 -0.10 18.73 -9.49
C LEU A 234 -1.21 19.78 -9.50
N SER A 235 -1.25 20.60 -10.55
CA SER A 235 -2.44 21.39 -10.87
C SER A 235 -3.59 20.46 -11.29
N PHE A 236 -4.83 20.91 -11.12
CA PHE A 236 -6.01 20.15 -11.58
C PHE A 236 -5.95 19.87 -13.09
N ASP A 237 -5.67 20.90 -13.88
CA ASP A 237 -5.60 20.85 -15.33
C ASP A 237 -4.57 19.82 -15.83
N ASP A 238 -3.36 19.85 -15.27
CA ASP A 238 -2.29 18.93 -15.68
C ASP A 238 -2.58 17.51 -15.22
N ALA A 239 -3.10 17.33 -14.00
CA ALA A 239 -3.55 16.03 -13.53
C ALA A 239 -4.63 15.44 -14.44
N LEU A 240 -5.62 16.23 -14.87
CA LEU A 240 -6.65 15.76 -15.79
C LEU A 240 -6.08 15.37 -17.15
N ARG A 241 -5.14 16.13 -17.70
CA ARG A 241 -4.45 15.78 -18.96
C ARG A 241 -3.67 14.47 -18.82
N ILE A 242 -2.96 14.28 -17.71
CA ILE A 242 -2.24 13.02 -17.44
C ILE A 242 -3.23 11.86 -17.28
N VAL A 243 -4.33 12.03 -16.53
CA VAL A 243 -5.37 11.02 -16.35
C VAL A 243 -6.01 10.64 -17.68
N ASN A 244 -6.31 11.60 -18.55
CA ASN A 244 -6.87 11.34 -19.88
C ASN A 244 -5.88 10.56 -20.76
N ALA A 245 -4.60 10.96 -20.77
CA ALA A 245 -3.54 10.24 -21.49
C ALA A 245 -3.36 8.80 -20.96
N ARG A 246 -3.36 8.63 -19.64
CA ARG A 246 -3.32 7.32 -18.96
C ARG A 246 -4.52 6.45 -19.34
N ALA A 247 -5.73 7.00 -19.29
CA ALA A 247 -6.96 6.30 -19.59
C ALA A 247 -6.98 5.78 -21.03
N LYS A 248 -6.59 6.63 -22.00
CA LYS A 248 -6.44 6.26 -23.42
C LYS A 248 -5.41 5.15 -23.62
N ALA A 249 -4.21 5.34 -23.08
CA ALA A 249 -3.13 4.39 -23.29
C ALA A 249 -3.39 3.03 -22.63
N MET A 250 -3.99 3.00 -21.43
CA MET A 250 -4.40 1.76 -20.78
C MET A 250 -5.58 1.09 -21.50
N HIS A 251 -6.51 1.88 -22.05
CA HIS A 251 -7.59 1.34 -22.87
C HIS A 251 -7.05 0.66 -24.14
N GLU A 252 -6.06 1.25 -24.81
CA GLU A 252 -5.35 0.64 -25.95
C GLU A 252 -4.66 -0.66 -25.57
N CYS A 253 -3.95 -0.72 -24.43
CA CYS A 253 -3.30 -1.94 -23.94
C CYS A 253 -4.28 -3.10 -23.74
N ASN A 254 -5.52 -2.79 -23.34
CA ASN A 254 -6.56 -3.79 -23.13
C ASN A 254 -7.08 -4.40 -24.44
N GLN A 255 -6.99 -3.68 -25.56
CA GLN A 255 -7.42 -4.20 -26.87
C GLN A 255 -6.43 -5.20 -27.46
N LEU A 256 -5.19 -5.23 -26.96
CA LEU A 256 -4.14 -6.09 -27.49
C LEU A 256 -4.29 -7.54 -27.04
N ILE A 257 -4.69 -7.76 -25.78
CA ILE A 257 -4.65 -9.08 -25.13
C ILE A 257 -5.89 -9.27 -24.26
N ARG A 258 -6.60 -10.37 -24.49
CA ARG A 258 -7.70 -10.80 -23.62
C ARG A 258 -7.17 -11.16 -22.24
N SER A 259 -7.58 -10.37 -21.25
CA SER A 259 -7.06 -10.40 -19.89
C SER A 259 -8.10 -9.83 -18.94
N GLY A 260 -7.87 -10.01 -17.65
CA GLY A 260 -8.76 -9.51 -16.62
C GLY A 260 -8.09 -9.47 -15.26
N MET A 261 -8.91 -9.29 -14.23
CA MET A 261 -8.44 -9.25 -12.85
C MET A 261 -9.37 -10.08 -11.97
N MET A 262 -8.83 -10.71 -10.93
CA MET A 262 -9.60 -11.46 -9.93
C MET A 262 -9.17 -11.12 -8.51
N THR A 263 -10.13 -11.03 -7.60
CA THR A 263 -9.84 -10.93 -6.17
C THR A 263 -9.56 -12.31 -5.62
N VAL A 264 -8.42 -12.47 -4.94
CA VAL A 264 -7.96 -13.72 -4.33
C VAL A 264 -7.79 -13.52 -2.84
N ARG A 265 -8.33 -14.46 -2.06
CA ARG A 265 -8.08 -14.58 -0.62
C ARG A 265 -6.96 -15.58 -0.40
N VAL A 266 -5.99 -15.21 0.44
CA VAL A 266 -4.87 -16.05 0.82
C VAL A 266 -4.80 -16.22 2.34
N HIS A 267 -4.05 -17.23 2.75
CA HIS A 267 -3.69 -17.62 4.10
C HIS A 267 -2.16 -17.71 4.23
N ALA A 268 -1.67 -17.91 5.45
CA ALA A 268 -0.22 -18.06 5.69
C ALA A 268 0.39 -19.23 4.91
N SER A 269 -0.39 -20.29 4.68
CA SER A 269 0.01 -21.49 3.93
C SER A 269 -0.40 -21.44 2.45
N SER A 270 -0.88 -20.31 1.93
CA SER A 270 -1.16 -20.18 0.49
C SER A 270 0.13 -20.12 -0.32
N ARG A 271 0.18 -20.89 -1.41
CA ARG A 271 1.29 -20.93 -2.37
C ARG A 271 0.92 -20.18 -3.66
N LEU A 272 0.42 -18.94 -3.51
CA LEU A 272 -0.08 -18.16 -4.65
C LEU A 272 1.01 -17.83 -5.67
N GLU A 273 2.25 -17.59 -5.23
CA GLU A 273 3.38 -17.33 -6.14
C GLU A 273 3.70 -18.54 -7.02
N GLU A 274 3.70 -19.75 -6.44
CA GLU A 274 3.84 -21.00 -7.19
C GLU A 274 2.68 -21.17 -8.18
N ALA A 275 1.43 -20.93 -7.74
CA ALA A 275 0.26 -21.02 -8.61
C ALA A 275 0.33 -20.06 -9.81
N MET A 276 0.78 -18.82 -9.59
CA MET A 276 0.95 -17.85 -10.68
C MET A 276 2.08 -18.23 -11.62
N ALA A 277 3.17 -18.82 -11.12
CA ALA A 277 4.24 -19.33 -11.96
C ALA A 277 3.77 -20.50 -12.84
N ASP A 278 3.03 -21.45 -12.27
CA ASP A 278 2.48 -22.58 -13.01
C ASP A 278 1.42 -22.14 -14.03
N ALA A 279 0.58 -21.16 -13.67
CA ALA A 279 -0.36 -20.53 -14.60
C ALA A 279 0.35 -19.90 -15.83
N LYS A 280 1.50 -19.25 -15.61
CA LYS A 280 2.32 -18.69 -16.69
C LYS A 280 2.92 -19.79 -17.58
N MET A 281 3.35 -20.90 -17.00
CA MET A 281 3.84 -22.04 -17.77
C MET A 281 2.75 -22.61 -18.68
N GLU A 282 1.53 -22.79 -18.19
CA GLU A 282 0.42 -23.26 -19.04
C GLU A 282 0.12 -22.27 -20.17
N SER A 283 0.11 -20.97 -19.89
CA SER A 283 -0.10 -19.95 -20.92
C SER A 283 1.00 -19.99 -21.99
N ARG A 284 2.26 -20.16 -21.58
CA ARG A 284 3.41 -20.34 -22.47
C ARG A 284 3.26 -21.58 -23.36
N GLU A 285 2.85 -22.72 -22.79
CA GLU A 285 2.65 -23.97 -23.53
C GLU A 285 1.56 -23.84 -24.61
N LYS A 286 0.57 -22.97 -24.38
CA LYS A 286 -0.46 -22.62 -25.38
C LYS A 286 -0.05 -21.53 -26.36
N GLY A 287 1.17 -20.99 -26.26
CA GLY A 287 1.64 -19.87 -27.07
C GLY A 287 0.92 -18.55 -26.76
N GLU A 288 0.38 -18.40 -25.56
CA GLU A 288 -0.32 -17.21 -25.08
C GLU A 288 0.60 -16.35 -24.19
N MET A 289 0.18 -15.11 -23.89
CA MET A 289 0.98 -14.21 -23.07
C MET A 289 0.94 -14.55 -21.57
N GLU A 290 2.12 -14.61 -20.97
CA GLU A 290 2.39 -15.01 -19.58
C GLU A 290 2.10 -13.91 -18.55
N VAL A 291 0.91 -13.29 -18.61
CA VAL A 291 0.47 -12.29 -17.62
C VAL A 291 -0.24 -13.00 -16.48
N CYS A 292 0.35 -12.95 -15.28
CA CYS A 292 -0.26 -13.42 -14.03
C CYS A 292 0.50 -12.82 -12.85
N GLU A 293 0.06 -11.66 -12.37
CA GLU A 293 0.80 -10.86 -11.39
C GLU A 293 -0.15 -10.29 -10.34
N ILE A 294 0.35 -10.09 -9.11
CA ILE A 294 -0.39 -9.32 -8.11
C ILE A 294 -0.45 -7.88 -8.61
N ALA A 295 -1.68 -7.40 -8.82
CA ALA A 295 -1.99 -6.05 -9.29
C ALA A 295 -2.38 -5.12 -8.13
N ASN A 296 -2.95 -5.65 -7.05
CA ASN A 296 -3.31 -4.85 -5.89
C ASN A 296 -3.15 -5.64 -4.58
N TYR A 297 -2.56 -5.01 -3.57
CA TYR A 297 -2.60 -5.45 -2.17
C TYR A 297 -3.71 -4.66 -1.46
N LEU A 298 -4.86 -5.29 -1.18
CA LEU A 298 -6.04 -4.55 -0.68
C LEU A 298 -6.02 -4.39 0.85
N PHE A 299 -5.90 -5.52 1.55
CA PHE A 299 -5.81 -5.62 3.01
C PHE A 299 -5.32 -7.03 3.37
N CYS A 300 -5.04 -7.27 4.65
CA CYS A 300 -4.46 -8.53 5.11
C CYS A 300 -5.22 -9.76 4.57
N GLY A 301 -4.49 -10.59 3.84
CA GLY A 301 -5.01 -11.83 3.27
C GLY A 301 -5.84 -11.66 1.99
N VAL A 302 -5.97 -10.47 1.40
CA VAL A 302 -6.74 -10.26 0.17
C VAL A 302 -5.97 -9.42 -0.84
N ARG A 303 -5.86 -9.95 -2.06
CA ARG A 303 -5.12 -9.38 -3.18
C ARG A 303 -5.97 -9.40 -4.43
N VAL A 304 -5.57 -8.61 -5.42
CA VAL A 304 -6.08 -8.73 -6.78
C VAL A 304 -4.95 -9.21 -7.67
N VAL A 305 -5.22 -10.24 -8.47
CA VAL A 305 -4.32 -10.76 -9.49
C VAL A 305 -4.81 -10.27 -10.84
N GLY A 306 -3.94 -9.61 -11.61
CA GLY A 306 -4.15 -9.33 -13.02
C GLY A 306 -3.55 -10.45 -13.86
N ALA A 307 -4.33 -11.03 -14.76
CA ALA A 307 -3.91 -12.22 -15.50
C ALA A 307 -4.56 -12.34 -16.89
N SER A 308 -3.91 -13.09 -17.79
CA SER A 308 -4.50 -13.54 -19.05
C SER A 308 -5.66 -14.52 -18.77
N GLU A 309 -6.56 -14.72 -19.75
CA GLU A 309 -7.70 -15.63 -19.57
C GLU A 309 -7.28 -17.06 -19.18
N THR A 310 -6.25 -17.60 -19.82
CA THR A 310 -5.71 -18.92 -19.47
C THR A 310 -5.17 -18.95 -18.05
N CYS A 311 -4.36 -17.97 -17.65
CA CYS A 311 -3.84 -17.92 -16.28
C CYS A 311 -4.97 -17.77 -15.25
N MET A 312 -6.02 -17.00 -15.55
CA MET A 312 -7.17 -16.87 -14.65
C MET A 312 -7.88 -18.22 -14.46
N ARG A 313 -8.17 -18.94 -15.55
CA ARG A 313 -8.77 -20.27 -15.46
C ARG A 313 -7.91 -21.25 -14.66
N TYR A 314 -6.60 -21.25 -14.88
CA TYR A 314 -5.69 -22.10 -14.11
C TYR A 314 -5.82 -21.86 -12.60
N LEU A 315 -5.82 -20.59 -12.18
CA LEU A 315 -5.95 -20.23 -10.77
C LEU A 315 -7.29 -20.68 -10.18
N GLU A 316 -8.39 -20.59 -10.95
CA GLU A 316 -9.72 -21.05 -10.54
C GLU A 316 -9.82 -22.57 -10.42
N GLU A 317 -9.13 -23.31 -11.28
CA GLU A 317 -9.14 -24.77 -11.29
C GLU A 317 -8.20 -25.37 -10.21
N ASN A 318 -7.19 -24.62 -9.76
CA ASN A 318 -6.14 -25.13 -8.85
C ASN A 318 -6.11 -24.51 -7.44
N GLN A 319 -7.13 -23.72 -7.06
CA GLN A 319 -7.18 -23.01 -5.77
C GLN A 319 -6.97 -23.92 -4.55
N GLU A 320 -7.54 -25.13 -4.54
CA GLU A 320 -7.37 -26.11 -3.46
C GLU A 320 -5.92 -26.59 -3.33
N ARG A 321 -5.27 -26.91 -4.46
CA ARG A 321 -3.88 -27.38 -4.52
C ARG A 321 -2.89 -26.37 -3.93
N TYR A 322 -3.13 -25.08 -4.15
CA TYR A 322 -2.26 -24.00 -3.66
C TYR A 322 -2.81 -23.29 -2.42
N ASN A 323 -3.92 -23.80 -1.86
CA ASN A 323 -4.51 -23.34 -0.61
C ASN A 323 -4.85 -21.84 -0.59
N PHE A 324 -5.53 -21.35 -1.62
CA PHE A 324 -6.13 -20.01 -1.67
C PHE A 324 -7.56 -20.10 -2.18
N SER A 325 -8.29 -18.98 -2.22
CA SER A 325 -9.64 -18.94 -2.81
C SER A 325 -9.80 -17.77 -3.76
N VAL A 326 -10.28 -18.03 -4.97
CA VAL A 326 -10.76 -17.00 -5.89
C VAL A 326 -12.10 -16.51 -5.36
N VAL A 327 -12.16 -15.21 -5.01
CA VAL A 327 -13.36 -14.60 -4.43
C VAL A 327 -14.33 -14.16 -5.53
N LYS A 328 -13.80 -13.50 -6.57
CA LYS A 328 -14.56 -13.06 -7.74
C LYS A 328 -13.65 -12.60 -8.87
N ARG A 329 -14.09 -12.76 -10.12
CA ARG A 329 -13.58 -11.98 -11.26
C ARG A 329 -14.08 -10.53 -11.15
N LEU A 330 -13.26 -9.58 -11.59
CA LEU A 330 -13.60 -8.16 -11.65
C LEU A 330 -14.11 -7.79 -13.05
N GLU A 331 -15.13 -6.95 -13.11
CA GLU A 331 -15.71 -6.43 -14.36
C GLU A 331 -14.81 -5.32 -14.94
N VAL A 332 -13.64 -5.71 -15.40
CA VAL A 332 -12.64 -4.81 -16.01
C VAL A 332 -12.11 -5.40 -17.31
N SER A 333 -11.70 -4.53 -18.22
CA SER A 333 -11.30 -4.89 -19.58
C SER A 333 -9.86 -5.40 -19.73
N GLY A 334 -9.07 -5.47 -18.66
CA GLY A 334 -7.70 -5.99 -18.74
C GLY A 334 -6.97 -6.10 -17.41
N ALA A 335 -5.76 -6.66 -17.43
CA ALA A 335 -4.92 -6.85 -16.25
C ALA A 335 -4.13 -5.57 -15.89
N PHE A 336 -4.82 -4.59 -15.31
CA PHE A 336 -4.19 -3.34 -14.86
C PHE A 336 -3.13 -3.57 -13.79
N HIS A 337 -2.16 -2.65 -13.67
CA HIS A 337 -1.06 -2.72 -12.69
C HIS A 337 -0.17 -3.97 -12.84
N THR A 338 -0.06 -4.48 -14.07
CA THR A 338 0.85 -5.56 -14.46
C THR A 338 1.71 -5.13 -15.64
N VAL A 339 2.65 -5.99 -16.04
CA VAL A 339 3.47 -5.81 -17.26
C VAL A 339 2.66 -5.55 -18.53
N GLN A 340 1.39 -5.99 -18.61
CA GLN A 340 0.53 -5.72 -19.77
C GLN A 340 0.39 -4.21 -20.06
N MET A 341 0.50 -3.37 -19.04
CA MET A 341 0.36 -1.92 -19.19
C MET A 341 1.65 -1.20 -19.58
N GLU A 342 2.76 -1.91 -19.87
CA GLU A 342 4.05 -1.29 -20.22
C GLU A 342 3.97 -0.31 -21.40
N PRO A 343 3.19 -0.57 -22.48
CA PRO A 343 3.04 0.41 -23.56
C PRO A 343 2.45 1.75 -23.08
N ALA A 344 1.61 1.74 -22.04
CA ALA A 344 1.01 2.96 -21.49
C ALA A 344 2.00 3.83 -20.69
N VAL A 345 3.10 3.25 -20.19
CA VAL A 345 4.12 3.98 -19.40
C VAL A 345 4.74 5.11 -20.22
N ALA A 346 5.02 4.88 -21.50
CA ALA A 346 5.60 5.89 -22.38
C ALA A 346 4.69 7.12 -22.53
N LYS A 347 3.38 6.89 -22.71
CA LYS A 347 2.37 7.96 -22.84
C LYS A 347 2.20 8.75 -21.55
N VAL A 348 2.26 8.10 -20.39
CA VAL A 348 2.21 8.80 -19.10
C VAL A 348 3.48 9.61 -18.86
N ARG A 349 4.66 9.09 -19.23
CA ARG A 349 5.94 9.83 -19.15
C ARG A 349 5.92 11.07 -20.03
N GLU A 350 5.40 10.95 -21.25
CA GLU A 350 5.24 12.07 -22.17
C GLU A 350 4.31 13.13 -21.57
N ALA A 351 3.14 12.71 -21.08
CA ALA A 351 2.14 13.62 -20.50
C ALA A 351 2.66 14.40 -19.27
N ILE A 352 3.53 13.79 -18.46
CA ILE A 352 4.09 14.45 -17.27
C ILE A 352 5.44 15.14 -17.51
N ALA A 353 6.09 14.99 -18.67
CA ALA A 353 7.46 15.47 -18.87
C ALA A 353 7.62 16.99 -18.63
N GLY A 354 6.69 17.79 -19.18
CA GLY A 354 6.70 19.26 -19.10
C GLY A 354 5.85 19.86 -17.98
N VAL A 355 5.19 19.04 -17.15
CA VAL A 355 4.26 19.51 -16.12
C VAL A 355 5.03 20.11 -14.95
N GLU A 356 4.65 21.32 -14.51
CA GLU A 356 5.21 21.93 -13.30
C GLU A 356 4.81 21.15 -12.05
N LEU A 357 5.79 20.79 -11.23
CA LEU A 357 5.58 20.06 -9.97
C LEU A 357 5.86 21.01 -8.81
N HIS A 358 4.91 21.09 -7.87
CA HIS A 358 5.03 21.95 -6.71
C HIS A 358 5.35 21.14 -5.45
N LYS A 359 5.80 21.85 -4.42
CA LYS A 359 6.07 21.26 -3.11
C LYS A 359 4.75 20.83 -2.47
N PRO A 360 4.66 19.61 -1.91
CA PRO A 360 3.45 19.16 -1.25
C PRO A 360 3.11 20.00 -0.01
N THR A 361 1.81 20.24 0.20
CA THR A 361 1.26 20.89 1.40
C THR A 361 0.95 19.88 2.51
N CYS A 362 0.73 18.61 2.16
CA CYS A 362 0.48 17.51 3.08
C CYS A 362 1.17 16.20 2.63
N ASN A 363 1.12 15.15 3.45
CA ASN A 363 1.76 13.88 3.11
C ASN A 363 0.96 13.15 2.00
N VAL A 364 1.56 13.02 0.82
CA VAL A 364 0.95 12.31 -0.33
C VAL A 364 1.51 10.90 -0.42
N TYR A 365 0.66 9.88 -0.50
CA TYR A 365 1.08 8.47 -0.53
C TYR A 365 1.08 7.87 -1.93
N SER A 366 2.18 7.21 -2.30
CA SER A 366 2.34 6.58 -3.60
C SER A 366 1.91 5.11 -3.61
N ASN A 367 1.13 4.72 -4.63
CA ASN A 367 0.70 3.34 -4.82
C ASN A 367 1.85 2.42 -5.22
N TYR A 368 2.84 2.94 -5.95
CA TYR A 368 4.00 2.18 -6.41
C TYR A 368 4.98 1.86 -5.27
N THR A 369 5.31 2.87 -4.46
CA THR A 369 6.28 2.69 -3.37
C THR A 369 5.63 2.17 -2.10
N GLY A 370 4.33 2.41 -1.91
CA GLY A 370 3.60 2.14 -0.67
C GLY A 370 3.97 3.11 0.47
N HIS A 371 4.63 4.22 0.15
CA HIS A 371 5.16 5.22 1.09
C HIS A 371 4.86 6.64 0.59
N ILE A 372 5.21 7.65 1.39
CA ILE A 372 5.10 9.05 0.99
C ILE A 372 5.94 9.33 -0.27
N TYR A 373 5.43 10.21 -1.14
CA TYR A 373 6.10 10.64 -2.36
C TYR A 373 7.52 11.16 -2.11
N PRO A 374 8.47 10.91 -3.02
CA PRO A 374 9.81 11.48 -2.94
C PRO A 374 9.78 13.01 -3.11
N ALA A 375 10.79 13.72 -2.59
CA ALA A 375 10.90 15.17 -2.72
C ALA A 375 11.49 15.64 -4.05
N LYS A 376 12.23 14.78 -4.78
CA LYS A 376 12.85 15.17 -6.05
C LYS A 376 11.87 15.03 -7.20
N ASN A 377 11.69 16.10 -7.98
CA ASN A 377 10.80 16.13 -9.14
C ASN A 377 11.04 14.97 -10.12
N SER A 378 12.30 14.63 -10.42
CA SER A 378 12.64 13.49 -11.28
C SER A 378 12.14 12.15 -10.73
N GLU A 379 12.20 11.96 -9.41
CA GLU A 379 11.71 10.76 -8.74
C GLU A 379 10.18 10.72 -8.71
N ILE A 380 9.51 11.86 -8.48
CA ILE A 380 8.04 11.99 -8.54
C ILE A 380 7.54 11.55 -9.92
N ARG A 381 8.12 12.09 -11.00
CA ARG A 381 7.74 11.72 -12.37
C ARG A 381 7.92 10.22 -12.63
N ASN A 382 9.03 9.64 -12.16
CA ASN A 382 9.28 8.21 -12.32
C ASN A 382 8.27 7.36 -11.52
N VAL A 383 7.93 7.78 -10.29
CA VAL A 383 6.94 7.10 -9.45
C VAL A 383 5.56 7.09 -10.12
N ILE A 384 5.10 8.23 -10.64
CA ILE A 384 3.81 8.35 -11.35
C ILE A 384 3.79 7.45 -12.58
N ALA A 385 4.87 7.44 -13.38
CA ALA A 385 4.96 6.58 -14.56
C ALA A 385 4.96 5.08 -14.20
N LYS A 386 5.72 4.68 -13.17
CA LYS A 386 5.83 3.28 -12.75
C LYS A 386 4.56 2.74 -12.10
N GLN A 387 3.71 3.59 -11.53
CA GLN A 387 2.43 3.21 -10.95
C GLN A 387 1.54 2.39 -11.90
N VAL A 388 1.62 2.67 -13.21
CA VAL A 388 0.78 2.07 -14.25
C VAL A 388 1.02 0.55 -14.39
N THR A 389 2.25 0.09 -14.15
CA THR A 389 2.67 -1.32 -14.37
C THR A 389 3.03 -2.06 -13.08
N HIS A 390 2.88 -1.42 -11.94
CA HIS A 390 3.25 -1.99 -10.65
C HIS A 390 2.05 -2.09 -9.72
N PRO A 391 2.07 -3.06 -8.79
CA PRO A 391 0.97 -3.28 -7.89
C PRO A 391 0.64 -2.04 -7.07
N VAL A 392 -0.66 -1.79 -6.89
CA VAL A 392 -1.14 -0.82 -5.92
C VAL A 392 -0.93 -1.37 -4.50
N LYS A 393 -0.02 -0.74 -3.76
CA LYS A 393 0.32 -1.09 -2.37
C LYS A 393 -0.63 -0.46 -1.35
N TRP A 394 -1.94 -0.69 -1.51
CA TRP A 394 -2.97 -0.06 -0.69
C TRP A 394 -2.97 -0.55 0.76
N GLU A 395 -2.75 -1.85 0.99
CA GLU A 395 -2.58 -2.42 2.32
C GLU A 395 -1.42 -1.70 3.05
N GLN A 396 -0.28 -1.53 2.39
CA GLN A 396 0.90 -0.89 2.97
C GLN A 396 0.64 0.57 3.33
N ILE A 397 -0.04 1.32 2.46
CA ILE A 397 -0.46 2.70 2.72
C ILE A 397 -1.38 2.75 3.94
N GLN A 398 -2.41 1.90 4.00
CA GLN A 398 -3.31 1.85 5.15
C GLN A 398 -2.60 1.50 6.44
N GLN A 399 -1.59 0.61 6.41
CA GLN A 399 -0.78 0.30 7.59
C GLN A 399 0.02 1.52 8.07
N LEU A 400 0.52 2.37 7.16
CA LEU A 400 1.18 3.61 7.54
C LEU A 400 0.21 4.62 8.16
N LEU A 401 -0.96 4.80 7.56
CA LEU A 401 -2.00 5.68 8.08
C LEU A 401 -2.52 5.21 9.44
N TYR A 402 -2.76 3.92 9.60
CA TYR A 402 -3.18 3.30 10.86
C TYR A 402 -2.16 3.54 12.00
N ARG A 403 -0.86 3.53 11.69
CA ARG A 403 0.20 3.74 12.69
C ARG A 403 0.21 5.15 13.29
N LYS A 404 -0.46 6.14 12.67
CA LYS A 404 -0.50 7.52 13.15
C LYS A 404 -1.31 7.72 14.45
N HIS A 405 -1.99 6.68 14.94
CA HIS A 405 -2.74 6.76 16.21
C HIS A 405 -1.87 7.03 17.44
N ARG A 406 -2.46 7.68 18.45
CA ARG A 406 -1.90 7.82 19.81
C ARG A 406 -2.97 7.38 20.80
N ASP A 407 -2.68 6.39 21.66
CA ASP A 407 -3.62 5.85 22.65
C ASP A 407 -5.00 5.45 22.09
N TYR A 408 -5.01 4.93 20.86
CA TYR A 408 -6.22 4.60 20.08
C TYR A 408 -7.10 5.79 19.66
N THR A 409 -6.60 7.02 19.79
CA THR A 409 -7.11 8.20 19.07
C THR A 409 -6.56 8.19 17.65
N PHE A 410 -7.43 8.41 16.67
CA PHE A 410 -7.12 8.39 15.24
C PHE A 410 -7.51 9.73 14.60
N PRO A 411 -6.86 10.11 13.49
CA PRO A 411 -7.37 11.20 12.66
C PRO A 411 -8.72 10.84 12.04
N MET A 412 -9.41 11.85 11.52
CA MET A 412 -10.60 11.65 10.70
C MET A 412 -10.20 11.10 9.33
N PHE A 413 -10.87 10.05 8.86
CA PHE A 413 -10.66 9.48 7.53
C PHE A 413 -11.83 9.83 6.63
N VAL A 414 -11.61 10.65 5.60
CA VAL A 414 -12.67 11.14 4.73
C VAL A 414 -12.49 10.58 3.32
N GLU A 415 -13.37 9.67 2.90
CA GLU A 415 -13.42 9.20 1.50
C GLU A 415 -14.20 10.19 0.64
N LEU A 416 -13.55 10.73 -0.40
CA LEU A 416 -14.05 11.82 -1.24
C LEU A 416 -14.28 11.33 -2.68
N GLY A 417 -15.55 11.09 -3.03
CA GLY A 417 -15.94 10.72 -4.38
C GLY A 417 -16.96 9.57 -4.42
N ALA A 418 -16.94 8.83 -5.52
CA ALA A 418 -17.91 7.77 -5.78
C ALA A 418 -17.63 6.51 -4.92
N GLY A 419 -18.70 5.83 -4.50
CA GLY A 419 -18.60 4.56 -3.76
C GLY A 419 -18.10 4.72 -2.31
N ARG A 420 -17.92 3.59 -1.61
CA ARG A 420 -17.45 3.51 -0.21
C ARG A 420 -16.42 2.39 -0.03
N GLN A 421 -15.67 2.13 -1.10
CA GLN A 421 -14.84 0.94 -1.20
C GLN A 421 -13.61 1.08 -0.30
N LEU A 422 -13.05 2.28 -0.19
CA LEU A 422 -11.85 2.51 0.63
C LEU A 422 -12.17 2.43 2.12
N GLY A 423 -13.32 2.95 2.56
CA GLY A 423 -13.84 2.75 3.91
C GLY A 423 -14.06 1.28 4.24
N THR A 424 -14.55 0.50 3.29
CA THR A 424 -14.69 -0.95 3.46
C THR A 424 -13.33 -1.62 3.65
N MET A 425 -12.30 -1.21 2.89
CA MET A 425 -10.93 -1.72 3.08
C MET A 425 -10.35 -1.27 4.43
N LEU A 426 -10.56 -0.01 4.82
CA LEU A 426 -10.13 0.53 6.11
C LEU A 426 -10.74 -0.25 7.28
N MET A 427 -12.03 -0.59 7.21
CA MET A 427 -12.71 -1.44 8.19
C MET A 427 -12.06 -2.82 8.33
N ARG A 428 -11.62 -3.41 7.20
CA ARG A 428 -10.93 -4.70 7.17
C ARG A 428 -9.51 -4.61 7.74
N THR A 429 -8.87 -3.46 7.63
CA THR A 429 -7.55 -3.20 8.21
C THR A 429 -7.63 -2.86 9.71
N SER A 430 -8.54 -1.98 10.11
CA SER A 430 -8.72 -1.54 11.49
C SER A 430 -10.14 -1.05 11.76
N LYS A 431 -10.89 -1.83 12.55
CA LYS A 431 -12.21 -1.41 13.08
C LYS A 431 -12.14 -0.16 13.95
N LYS A 432 -10.98 0.14 14.56
CA LYS A 432 -10.81 1.31 15.43
C LYS A 432 -10.66 2.58 14.59
N ALA A 433 -9.80 2.56 13.57
CA ALA A 433 -9.66 3.66 12.62
C ALA A 433 -10.95 3.92 11.85
N TYR A 434 -11.68 2.86 11.49
CA TYR A 434 -12.98 3.00 10.82
C TYR A 434 -14.05 3.72 11.67
N LYS A 435 -13.87 3.87 12.99
CA LYS A 435 -14.83 4.65 13.80
C LYS A 435 -14.80 6.15 13.49
N THR A 436 -13.68 6.66 12.98
CA THR A 436 -13.51 8.06 12.57
C THR A 436 -13.62 8.22 11.05
N TYR A 437 -14.21 7.24 10.37
CA TYR A 437 -14.39 7.26 8.92
C TYR A 437 -15.70 7.94 8.52
N GLU A 438 -15.60 8.85 7.56
CA GLU A 438 -16.70 9.51 6.90
C GLU A 438 -16.61 9.36 5.38
N HIS A 439 -17.78 9.40 4.73
CA HIS A 439 -17.88 9.36 3.28
C HIS A 439 -18.63 10.56 2.78
N ILE A 440 -18.01 11.32 1.88
CA ILE A 440 -18.67 12.40 1.15
C ILE A 440 -18.86 11.94 -0.29
N SER A 441 -20.12 11.65 -0.62
CA SER A 441 -20.52 11.20 -1.96
C SER A 441 -20.50 12.36 -2.94
N CYS A 442 -20.04 12.08 -4.16
CA CYS A 442 -20.36 12.89 -5.34
C CYS A 442 -21.79 12.66 -5.82
#